data_AF-A0A7G5MUN2-F1
#
_entry.id   AF-A0A7G5MUN2-F1
#
_cell.length_a   1.000
_cell.length_b   1.000
_cell.length_c   1.000
_cell.angle_alpha   90.00
_cell.angle_beta   90.00
_cell.angle_gamma   90.00
#
_symmetry.space_group_name_H-M   'P 1'
#
loop_
_entity.id
_entity.type
_entity.pdbx_description
1 polymer ?
#
loop_
_entity_poly.entity_id
_entity_poly.type
_entity_poly.pdbx_seq_one_letter_code
_entity_poly.pdbx_strand_id
1 'polypeptide(L)' 'MSIAIVWSSANEDGLTASAKGAIAEGIRENGADVEEIYLNHLNHAACTAGGRKIIQQAACGWV' A
#
# COMPACT_ATOMS: atom_id res chain seq x y z
N MET A 1 -9.96 15.29 11.22
CA MET A 1 -10.04 14.67 9.87
C MET A 1 -9.03 13.55 9.84
N SER A 2 -9.36 12.38 9.27
CA SER A 2 -8.42 11.26 9.11
C SER A 2 -8.15 11.00 7.64
N ILE A 3 -6.88 10.76 7.29
CA ILE A 3 -6.41 10.49 5.93
C ILE A 3 -5.86 9.06 5.89
N ALA A 4 -6.38 8.24 4.99
CA ALA A 4 -5.85 6.90 4.75
C ALA A 4 -4.69 6.96 3.76
N ILE A 5 -3.54 6.38 4.13
CA ILE A 5 -2.43 6.10 3.22
C ILE A 5 -2.47 4.61 2.87
N VAL A 6 -2.89 4.33 1.63
CA VAL A 6 -2.83 2.99 1.06
C VAL A 6 -1.49 2.83 0.35
N TRP A 7 -0.72 1.82 0.72
CA TRP A 7 0.57 1.56 0.11
C TRP A 7 0.83 0.07 -0.09
N SER A 8 1.67 -0.22 -1.09
CA SER A 8 2.07 -1.58 -1.47
C SER A 8 3.54 -1.57 -1.84
N SER A 9 4.32 -2.36 -1.12
CA SER A 9 5.75 -2.58 -1.38
C SER A 9 6.13 -3.87 -0.67
N ALA A 10 6.80 -4.79 -1.36
CA ALA A 10 7.35 -5.96 -0.67
C ALA A 10 8.48 -5.59 0.29
N ASN A 11 9.12 -4.43 0.07
CA ASN A 11 10.17 -3.93 0.94
C ASN A 11 9.61 -2.93 1.97
N GLU A 12 9.70 -3.28 3.24
CA GLU A 12 9.18 -2.49 4.37
C GLU A 12 10.14 -1.38 4.84
N ASP A 13 11.39 -1.40 4.38
CA ASP A 13 12.43 -0.41 4.70
C ASP A 13 13.00 0.32 3.46
N GLY A 14 12.36 0.13 2.30
CA GLY A 14 12.79 0.70 1.02
C GLY A 14 12.23 2.10 0.73
N LEU A 15 12.53 2.61 -0.47
CA LEU A 15 12.12 3.94 -0.92
C LEU A 15 10.61 4.21 -0.75
N THR A 16 9.75 3.23 -1.04
CA THR A 16 8.30 3.37 -0.87
C THR A 16 7.91 3.52 0.61
N ALA A 17 8.55 2.77 1.51
CA ALA A 17 8.30 2.86 2.93
C ALA A 17 8.79 4.20 3.50
N SER A 18 9.99 4.65 3.10
CA SER A 18 10.52 5.96 3.49
C SER A 18 9.64 7.11 2.98
N ALA A 19 9.20 7.06 1.72
CA ALA A 19 8.32 8.08 1.14
C ALA A 19 6.97 8.13 1.86
N LYS A 20 6.34 6.98 2.12
CA LYS A 20 5.11 6.89 2.92
C LYS A 20 5.30 7.46 4.33
N GLY A 21 6.46 7.18 4.95
CA GLY A 21 6.82 7.73 6.26
C GLY A 21 6.84 9.27 6.27
N ALA A 22 7.55 9.88 5.33
CA ALA A 22 7.63 11.34 5.21
C ALA A 22 6.25 11.97 4.90
N ILE A 23 5.42 11.32 4.08
CA ILE A 23 4.06 11.78 3.81
C ILE A 23 3.21 11.73 5.10
N ALA A 24 3.26 10.63 5.85
CA ALA A 24 2.50 10.47 7.08
C ALA A 24 2.94 11.48 8.16
N GLU A 25 4.24 11.76 8.26
CA GLU A 25 4.79 12.79 9.13
C GLU A 25 4.21 14.17 8.78
N GLY A 26 4.34 14.59 7.51
CA GLY A 26 3.80 15.89 7.07
C GLY A 26 2.29 16.04 7.27
N ILE A 27 1.51 14.96 7.10
CA ILE A 27 0.07 14.99 7.39
C ILE A 27 -0.20 15.21 8.88
N ARG A 28 0.51 14.48 9.76
CA ARG A 28 0.35 14.61 11.22
C ARG A 28 0.76 15.99 11.72
N GLU A 29 1.84 16.55 11.18
CA GLU A 29 2.31 17.92 11.50
C GLU A 29 1.27 18.99 11.16
N ASN A 30 0.39 18.74 10.19
CA ASN A 30 -0.68 19.64 9.79
C ASN A 30 -2.03 19.36 10.48
N GLY A 31 -2.03 18.58 11.57
CA GLY A 31 -3.20 18.40 12.44
C GLY A 31 -4.25 17.40 11.94
N ALA A 32 -3.89 16.54 10.97
CA ALA A 32 -4.73 15.43 10.54
C ALA A 32 -4.20 14.09 11.07
N ASP A 33 -5.10 13.14 11.29
CA ASP A 33 -4.73 11.77 11.66
C ASP A 33 -4.42 10.94 10.41
N VAL A 34 -3.60 9.90 10.56
CA VAL A 34 -3.17 9.02 9.47
C VAL A 34 -3.51 7.57 9.79
N GLU A 35 -4.33 6.97 8.94
CA GLU A 35 -4.58 5.53 8.92
C GLU A 35 -3.70 4.87 7.85
N GLU A 36 -2.85 3.92 8.24
CA GLU A 36 -1.99 3.21 7.29
C GLU A 36 -2.63 1.88 6.88
N ILE A 37 -2.85 1.69 5.58
CA ILE A 37 -3.37 0.46 5.00
C ILE A 37 -2.28 -0.18 4.16
N TYR A 38 -1.67 -1.23 4.69
CA TYR A 38 -0.59 -1.95 4.02
C TYR A 38 -1.10 -3.16 3.24
N LEU A 39 -1.18 -3.03 1.92
CA LEU A 39 -1.81 -4.03 1.06
C LEU A 39 -1.09 -5.39 1.05
N ASN A 40 0.22 -5.43 1.28
CA ASN A 40 0.98 -6.69 1.24
C ASN A 40 0.69 -7.61 2.43
N HIS A 41 0.21 -7.07 3.56
CA HIS A 41 -0.13 -7.86 4.76
C HIS A 41 -1.60 -8.26 4.80
N LEU A 42 -2.41 -7.72 3.91
CA LEU A 42 -3.81 -8.03 3.80
C LEU A 42 -4.01 -9.20 2.85
N ASN A 43 -4.85 -10.15 3.25
CA ASN A 43 -5.25 -11.27 2.40
C ASN A 43 -6.28 -10.77 1.36
N HIS A 44 -5.81 -10.01 0.38
CA HIS A 44 -6.64 -9.55 -0.70
C HIS A 44 -6.87 -10.68 -1.70
N ALA A 45 -8.14 -10.85 -2.10
CA ALA A 45 -8.46 -11.71 -3.22
C ALA A 45 -7.76 -11.16 -4.46
N ALA A 46 -6.85 -11.96 -5.02
CA ALA A 46 -6.27 -11.78 -6.35
C ALA A 46 -7.30 -11.24 -7.36
N CYS A 47 -6.88 -10.30 -8.21
CA CYS A 47 -7.69 -9.83 -9.34
C CYS A 47 -8.30 -11.03 -10.07
N THR A 48 -9.62 -11.13 -10.04
CA THR A 48 -10.37 -12.14 -10.79
C THR A 48 -10.61 -11.62 -12.19
N ALA A 49 -9.59 -11.69 -13.05
CA ALA A 49 -9.83 -11.50 -14.48
C ALA A 49 -10.48 -12.79 -15.03
N GLY A 50 -11.80 -12.76 -15.23
CA GLY A 50 -12.54 -13.86 -15.86
C GLY A 50 -12.65 -15.15 -15.04
N GLY A 51 -12.78 -15.05 -13.70
CA GLY A 51 -13.04 -16.21 -12.83
C GLY A 51 -11.81 -17.04 -12.44
N ARG A 52 -10.59 -16.62 -12.80
CA ARG A 52 -9.34 -17.23 -12.33
C ARG A 52 -8.69 -16.34 -11.27
N LYS A 53 -8.29 -16.93 -10.14
CA LYS A 53 -7.48 -16.26 -9.12
C LYS A 53 -6.06 -16.07 -9.68
N ILE A 54 -5.74 -14.89 -10.18
CA ILE A 54 -4.37 -14.60 -10.62
C ILE A 54 -3.58 -14.15 -9.40
N ILE A 55 -2.75 -15.04 -8.87
CA ILE A 55 -1.80 -14.72 -7.78
C ILE A 55 -1.03 -13.46 -8.18
N GLN A 56 -1.15 -12.40 -7.39
CA GLN A 56 -0.79 -11.03 -7.74
C GLN A 56 0.69 -10.85 -8.10
N GLN A 57 1.57 -11.78 -7.69
CA GLN A 57 2.97 -11.80 -8.10
C GLN A 57 3.19 -12.11 -9.60
N ALA A 58 2.22 -12.69 -10.30
CA ALA A 58 2.34 -13.03 -11.73
C ALA A 58 1.50 -12.14 -12.66
N ALA A 59 0.58 -11.30 -12.15
CA ALA A 59 -0.35 -10.53 -12.97
C ALA A 59 0.11 -9.10 -13.28
N CYS A 60 0.76 -8.45 -12.31
CA CYS A 60 1.42 -7.16 -12.54
C CYS A 60 2.85 -7.45 -12.95
N GLY A 61 3.04 -7.65 -14.25
CA GLY A 61 4.36 -7.68 -14.84
C GLY A 61 5.18 -6.50 -14.31
N TRP A 62 6.32 -6.85 -13.72
CA TRP A 62 7.45 -5.95 -13.67
C TRP A 62 7.71 -5.46 -15.10
N VAL A 63 7.49 -4.17 -15.32
CA VAL A 63 8.19 -3.39 -16.33
C VAL A 63 9.01 -2.37 -15.56
#